data_AF-A0A1W9IZY7-F1
#
_entry.id   AF-A0A1W9IZY7-F1
#
_cell.length_a   1.000
_cell.length_b   1.000
_cell.length_c   1.000
_cell.angle_alpha   90.00
_cell.angle_beta   90.00
_cell.angle_gamma   90.00
#
_symmetry.space_group_name_H-M   'P 1'
#
loop_
_entity.id
_entity.type
_entity.pdbx_description
1 polymer ?
#
loop_
_entity_poly.entity_id
_entity_poly.type
_entity_poly.pdbx_seq_one_letter_code
_entity_poly.pdbx_strand_id
1 'polypeptide(L)'
;MRNIIISICIIGLFLELSGLIWSAKKEKPSEGFVRLSTPPARSIERPLDNGYFLLLGMAAAGGTDPVQTGYDIWSETGARPTERGFDLDKPGRTELRLPIAYDRVVPEWHTSDPLSEFRTKEASFRSSARLYAPLVTRYEQFLRMKFEDWGYGHTGAPRIEELIGAHRLFVAIGFGEEIRTGLDRLTLDVAKWRSVLREARTLPIKILASVMIEDNVELLSRMLSQSTVDKHVLAQGLNLLQPLTPTEYSLRWPIQNEFMMGYQRSRTEPANGPRLSQTDSQTLETVTTLAHLPSNAFQKVAHPRSLTGFGFTSPGQRTWDAYSSYYDATIKAAETIHSPLPRLQDIAKQSPRTFLERLADPMEFEPQWEPFSQHLVETDARLRLVSLQILMRKPTATVTIPTRLAEVGSMYFDPFTGLPMLWSPTQKKLYSVGKDRLDDGGDPSFDISVPLPPAFAAPSPTS
;
A
#
# COMPACT_ATOMS: atom_id res chain seq x y z
N MET A 1 12.63 24.41 -56.96
CA MET A 1 12.87 23.83 -55.61
C MET A 1 11.66 23.95 -54.69
N ARG A 2 11.09 25.15 -54.45
CA ARG A 2 9.92 25.33 -53.55
C ARG A 2 8.72 24.41 -53.85
N ASN A 3 8.34 24.29 -55.12
CA ASN A 3 7.19 23.45 -55.53
C ASN A 3 7.47 21.94 -55.39
N ILE A 4 8.73 21.52 -55.47
CA ILE A 4 9.12 20.11 -55.29
C ILE A 4 9.06 19.75 -53.80
N ILE A 5 9.52 20.64 -52.92
CA ILE A 5 9.43 20.46 -51.46
C ILE A 5 7.96 20.40 -51.02
N ILE A 6 7.11 21.29 -51.55
CA ILE A 6 5.67 21.28 -51.25
C ILE A 6 5.01 19.98 -51.73
N SER A 7 5.33 19.50 -52.95
CA SER A 7 4.78 18.22 -53.44
C SER A 7 5.24 17.02 -52.62
N ILE A 8 6.50 16.98 -52.17
CA ILE A 8 7.00 15.90 -51.30
C ILE A 8 6.31 15.94 -49.93
N CYS A 9 6.09 17.13 -49.36
CA CYS A 9 5.33 17.29 -48.12
C CYS A 9 3.88 16.84 -48.29
N ILE A 10 3.21 17.19 -49.39
CA ILE A 10 1.82 16.79 -49.67
C ILE A 10 1.73 15.27 -49.86
N ILE A 11 2.66 14.65 -50.60
CA ILE A 11 2.69 13.19 -50.80
C ILE A 11 2.96 12.47 -49.48
N GLY A 12 3.89 12.96 -48.66
CA GLY A 12 4.15 12.42 -47.33
C GLY A 12 2.92 12.51 -46.41
N LEU A 13 2.22 13.65 -46.43
CA LEU A 13 0.98 13.85 -45.69
C LEU A 13 -0.13 12.93 -46.18
N PHE A 14 -0.24 12.73 -47.51
CA PHE A 14 -1.25 11.87 -48.12
C PHE A 14 -1.00 10.38 -47.84
N LEU A 15 0.26 9.93 -47.85
CA LEU A 15 0.63 8.56 -47.48
C LEU A 15 0.35 8.28 -45.99
N GLU A 16 0.62 9.24 -45.11
CA GLU A 16 0.30 9.13 -43.69
C GLU A 16 -1.22 9.17 -43.42
N LEU A 17 -1.98 10.03 -44.13
CA LEU A 17 -3.45 10.07 -44.08
C LEU A 17 -4.08 8.76 -44.61
N SER A 18 -3.48 8.16 -45.65
CA SER A 18 -3.88 6.85 -46.18
C SER A 18 -3.62 5.74 -45.16
N GLY A 19 -2.53 5.83 -44.39
CA GLY A 19 -2.20 4.92 -43.29
C GLY A 19 -3.21 4.97 -42.14
N LEU A 20 -3.69 6.16 -41.79
CA LEU A 20 -4.76 6.38 -40.80
C LEU A 20 -6.08 5.70 -41.18
N ILE A 21 -6.47 5.76 -42.46
CA ILE A 21 -7.70 5.14 -42.97
C ILE A 21 -7.59 3.60 -43.03
N TRP A 22 -6.39 3.07 -43.30
CA TRP A 22 -6.14 1.61 -43.35
C TRP A 22 -5.96 0.99 -41.96
N SER A 23 -5.46 1.75 -40.98
CA SER A 23 -5.32 1.38 -39.56
C SER A 23 -6.66 1.16 -38.83
N ALA A 24 -7.76 1.71 -39.34
CA ALA A 24 -9.11 1.47 -38.81
C ALA A 24 -9.60 0.02 -38.95
N LYS A 25 -8.85 -0.85 -39.65
CA LYS A 25 -9.11 -2.29 -39.73
C LYS A 25 -8.62 -2.96 -38.43
N LYS A 26 -9.51 -3.10 -37.43
CA LYS A 26 -9.31 -3.77 -36.11
C LYS A 26 -7.96 -4.47 -35.96
N GLU A 27 -6.95 -3.71 -35.56
CA GLU A 27 -5.62 -4.26 -35.31
C GLU A 27 -5.67 -5.25 -34.17
N LYS A 28 -4.91 -6.34 -34.28
CA LYS A 28 -4.82 -7.34 -33.22
C LYS A 28 -4.04 -6.73 -32.04
N PRO A 29 -4.53 -6.85 -30.80
CA PRO A 29 -3.79 -6.40 -29.64
C PRO A 29 -2.42 -7.08 -29.51
N SER A 30 -1.45 -6.35 -28.97
CA SER A 30 -0.14 -6.92 -28.63
C SER A 30 -0.24 -8.01 -27.54
N GLU A 31 0.77 -8.88 -27.47
CA GLU A 31 0.84 -9.91 -26.43
C GLU A 31 0.88 -9.30 -25.02
N GLY A 32 1.63 -8.20 -24.85
CA GLY A 32 1.71 -7.45 -23.59
C GLY A 32 0.34 -6.92 -23.17
N PHE A 33 -0.43 -6.36 -24.11
CA PHE A 33 -1.80 -5.93 -23.88
C PHE A 33 -2.69 -7.10 -23.43
N VAL A 34 -2.66 -8.24 -24.15
CA VAL A 34 -3.49 -9.41 -23.81
C VAL A 34 -3.15 -9.91 -22.41
N ARG A 35 -1.87 -9.99 -22.06
CA ARG A 35 -1.42 -10.42 -20.73
C ARG A 35 -1.90 -9.48 -19.63
N LEU A 36 -1.76 -8.16 -19.81
CA LEU A 36 -2.14 -7.18 -18.79
C LEU A 36 -3.66 -7.01 -18.65
N SER A 37 -4.41 -7.24 -19.71
CA SER A 37 -5.88 -7.18 -19.71
C SER A 37 -6.54 -8.48 -19.23
N THR A 38 -5.78 -9.57 -19.06
CA THR A 38 -6.30 -10.83 -18.54
C THR A 38 -6.49 -10.74 -17.03
N PRO A 39 -7.71 -10.91 -16.48
CA PRO A 39 -7.94 -10.83 -15.05
C PRO A 39 -7.26 -11.99 -14.31
N PRO A 40 -6.89 -11.80 -13.03
CA PRO A 40 -6.33 -12.86 -12.21
C PRO A 40 -7.35 -13.99 -12.03
N ALA A 41 -6.86 -15.23 -12.02
CA ALA A 41 -7.67 -16.39 -11.67
C ALA A 41 -8.15 -16.30 -10.21
N ARG A 42 -9.41 -16.68 -9.98
CA ARG A 42 -9.98 -16.75 -8.64
C ARG A 42 -9.68 -18.10 -8.00
N SER A 43 -9.15 -18.08 -6.78
CA SER A 43 -8.83 -19.29 -6.03
C SER A 43 -9.90 -19.64 -4.99
N ILE A 44 -10.70 -18.66 -4.55
CA ILE A 44 -11.80 -18.90 -3.61
C ILE A 44 -13.09 -19.16 -4.40
N GLU A 45 -13.61 -20.39 -4.31
CA GLU A 45 -14.83 -20.80 -5.05
C GLU A 45 -16.10 -20.16 -4.49
N ARG A 46 -16.27 -20.16 -3.16
CA ARG A 46 -17.43 -19.59 -2.48
C ARG A 46 -17.12 -18.14 -2.06
N PRO A 47 -17.78 -17.11 -2.64
CA PRO A 47 -17.48 -15.72 -2.33
C PRO A 47 -17.50 -15.42 -0.83
N LEU A 48 -18.47 -15.98 -0.09
CA LEU A 48 -18.64 -15.74 1.35
C LEU A 48 -17.53 -16.35 2.24
N ASP A 49 -16.60 -17.14 1.68
CA ASP A 49 -15.42 -17.60 2.42
C ASP A 49 -14.27 -16.57 2.37
N ASN A 50 -14.43 -15.49 1.58
CA ASN A 50 -13.40 -14.48 1.35
C ASN A 50 -13.51 -13.31 2.34
N GLY A 51 -12.45 -13.12 3.13
CA GLY A 51 -12.32 -12.01 4.08
C GLY A 51 -12.31 -10.62 3.43
N TYR A 52 -12.08 -10.50 2.12
CA TYR A 52 -12.22 -9.22 1.41
C TYR A 52 -13.62 -8.61 1.59
N PHE A 53 -14.68 -9.43 1.57
CA PHE A 53 -16.03 -8.92 1.78
C PHE A 53 -16.29 -8.51 3.22
N LEU A 54 -15.67 -9.18 4.20
CA LEU A 54 -15.75 -8.73 5.58
C LEU A 54 -15.19 -7.30 5.73
N LEU A 55 -14.08 -6.98 5.05
CA LEU A 55 -13.52 -5.63 5.06
C LEU A 55 -14.52 -4.59 4.52
N LEU A 56 -15.25 -4.91 3.44
CA LEU A 56 -16.28 -4.03 2.89
C LEU A 56 -17.48 -3.85 3.84
N GLY A 57 -17.91 -4.91 4.50
CA GLY A 57 -19.03 -4.91 5.44
C GLY A 57 -18.67 -4.60 6.89
N MET A 58 -17.44 -4.13 7.17
CA MET A 58 -16.93 -3.97 8.54
C MET A 58 -17.86 -3.12 9.43
N ALA A 59 -18.40 -2.04 8.87
CA ALA A 59 -19.26 -1.07 9.57
C ALA A 59 -20.77 -1.40 9.51
N ALA A 60 -21.16 -2.55 8.97
CA ALA A 60 -22.56 -2.94 8.84
C ALA A 60 -23.31 -3.03 10.18
N ALA A 61 -24.64 -2.94 10.16
CA ALA A 61 -25.45 -2.98 11.37
C ALA A 61 -25.20 -4.17 12.30
N GLY A 62 -25.34 -3.93 13.61
CA GLY A 62 -25.27 -4.99 14.61
C GLY A 62 -26.37 -6.03 14.35
N GLY A 63 -25.99 -7.30 14.20
CA GLY A 63 -26.91 -8.39 13.91
C GLY A 63 -27.03 -8.79 12.42
N THR A 64 -26.38 -8.09 11.51
CA THR A 64 -26.22 -8.55 10.11
C THR A 64 -24.92 -9.33 9.93
N ASP A 65 -24.90 -10.20 8.92
CA ASP A 65 -23.66 -10.83 8.46
C ASP A 65 -22.80 -9.79 7.69
N PRO A 66 -21.63 -9.40 8.22
CA PRO A 66 -20.76 -8.43 7.56
C PRO A 66 -20.21 -8.95 6.23
N VAL A 67 -20.01 -10.27 6.08
CA VAL A 67 -19.49 -10.85 4.85
C VAL A 67 -20.53 -10.76 3.74
N GLN A 68 -21.78 -11.14 4.05
CA GLN A 68 -22.89 -10.97 3.11
C GLN A 68 -23.09 -9.49 2.75
N THR A 69 -23.07 -8.60 3.73
CA THR A 69 -23.21 -7.15 3.49
C THR A 69 -22.11 -6.62 2.55
N GLY A 70 -20.87 -7.05 2.76
CA GLY A 70 -19.76 -6.69 1.87
C GLY A 70 -19.85 -7.26 0.47
N TYR A 71 -20.35 -8.50 0.33
CA TYR A 71 -20.65 -9.08 -0.96
C TYR A 71 -21.74 -8.28 -1.70
N ASP A 72 -22.79 -7.87 -0.98
CA ASP A 72 -23.87 -7.05 -1.54
C ASP A 72 -23.31 -5.69 -2.02
N ILE A 73 -22.50 -5.00 -1.20
CA ILE A 73 -21.78 -3.76 -1.56
C ILE A 73 -20.99 -3.93 -2.85
N TRP A 74 -20.21 -5.01 -2.95
CA TRP A 74 -19.39 -5.29 -4.12
C TRP A 74 -20.25 -5.56 -5.35
N SER A 75 -21.26 -6.44 -5.22
CA SER A 75 -22.10 -6.87 -6.35
C SER A 75 -22.94 -5.75 -6.96
N GLU A 76 -23.34 -4.76 -6.15
CA GLU A 76 -24.11 -3.60 -6.60
C GLU A 76 -23.38 -2.73 -7.63
N THR A 77 -22.05 -2.75 -7.64
CA THR A 77 -21.24 -2.03 -8.63
C THR A 77 -21.22 -2.72 -9.99
N GLY A 78 -21.71 -3.96 -10.09
CA GLY A 78 -21.43 -4.91 -11.19
C GLY A 78 -21.77 -4.44 -12.61
N ALA A 79 -22.75 -3.55 -12.80
CA ALA A 79 -23.06 -3.03 -14.14
C ALA A 79 -22.04 -1.97 -14.63
N ARG A 80 -21.35 -1.28 -13.70
CA ARG A 80 -20.51 -0.10 -13.96
C ARG A 80 -19.35 0.02 -12.93
N PRO A 81 -18.51 -1.02 -12.77
CA PRO A 81 -17.53 -1.10 -11.67
C PRO A 81 -16.38 -0.08 -11.78
N THR A 82 -16.18 0.51 -12.96
CA THR A 82 -15.21 1.57 -13.20
C THR A 82 -15.78 2.98 -12.99
N GLU A 83 -17.10 3.15 -13.07
CA GLU A 83 -17.78 4.46 -12.99
C GLU A 83 -18.14 4.84 -11.55
N ARG A 84 -18.50 3.84 -10.72
CA ARG A 84 -18.96 4.03 -9.34
C ARG A 84 -18.15 3.12 -8.42
N GLY A 85 -17.55 3.69 -7.38
CA GLY A 85 -16.99 2.88 -6.29
C GLY A 85 -18.09 2.43 -5.33
N PHE A 86 -17.69 2.06 -4.12
CA PHE A 86 -18.59 1.37 -3.19
C PHE A 86 -19.49 2.38 -2.47
N ASP A 87 -20.80 2.15 -2.52
CA ASP A 87 -21.76 2.93 -1.73
C ASP A 87 -21.80 2.38 -0.29
N LEU A 88 -20.86 2.86 0.52
CA LEU A 88 -20.69 2.45 1.91
C LEU A 88 -21.65 3.18 2.85
N ASP A 89 -22.40 4.18 2.38
CA ASP A 89 -23.23 5.06 3.21
C ASP A 89 -24.72 4.68 3.22
N LYS A 90 -25.12 3.60 2.52
CA LYS A 90 -26.50 3.12 2.59
C LYS A 90 -26.90 2.70 4.02
N PRO A 91 -28.19 2.81 4.38
CA PRO A 91 -28.72 2.23 5.59
C PRO A 91 -28.34 0.74 5.72
N GLY A 92 -27.92 0.33 6.91
CA GLY A 92 -27.41 -1.01 7.20
C GLY A 92 -25.89 -1.18 7.03
N ARG A 93 -25.17 -0.17 6.52
CA ARG A 93 -23.72 -0.22 6.23
C ARG A 93 -22.85 0.71 7.11
N THR A 94 -23.47 1.48 8.01
CA THR A 94 -22.81 2.60 8.69
C THR A 94 -22.97 2.62 10.21
N GLU A 95 -23.77 1.71 10.76
CA GLU A 95 -24.22 1.75 12.14
C GLU A 95 -23.12 1.39 13.13
N LEU A 96 -22.03 0.76 12.68
CA LEU A 96 -20.81 0.57 13.48
C LEU A 96 -19.68 1.53 13.10
N ARG A 97 -19.98 2.65 12.44
CA ARG A 97 -18.98 3.68 12.21
C ARG A 97 -18.44 4.24 13.52
N LEU A 98 -17.16 4.59 13.50
CA LEU A 98 -16.56 5.28 14.64
C LEU A 98 -17.08 6.72 14.70
N PRO A 99 -17.71 7.16 15.81
CA PRO A 99 -18.12 8.56 15.98
C PRO A 99 -16.95 9.48 16.33
N ILE A 100 -15.76 8.91 16.59
CA ILE A 100 -14.53 9.61 16.95
C ILE A 100 -13.41 9.19 15.99
N ALA A 101 -12.38 10.02 15.89
CA ALA A 101 -11.19 9.68 15.12
C ALA A 101 -10.52 8.40 15.67
N TYR A 102 -9.98 7.59 14.76
CA TYR A 102 -9.41 6.27 15.06
C TYR A 102 -8.22 6.31 16.05
N ASP A 103 -7.49 7.42 16.10
CA ASP A 103 -6.38 7.67 17.04
C ASP A 103 -6.86 7.81 18.49
N ARG A 104 -8.12 8.21 18.70
CA ARG A 104 -8.74 8.35 20.02
C ARG A 104 -9.41 7.07 20.52
N VAL A 105 -9.51 6.03 19.69
CA VAL A 105 -10.11 4.74 20.10
C VAL A 105 -9.23 4.04 21.13
N VAL A 106 -7.92 4.09 20.94
CA VAL A 106 -6.89 3.52 21.82
C VAL A 106 -5.79 4.57 22.03
N PRO A 107 -6.01 5.60 22.85
CA PRO A 107 -5.03 6.68 23.04
C PRO A 107 -3.71 6.17 23.63
N GLU A 108 -3.74 5.08 24.42
CA GLU A 108 -2.56 4.44 25.00
C GLU A 108 -1.56 3.95 23.94
N TRP A 109 -2.03 3.69 22.71
CA TRP A 109 -1.22 3.19 21.59
C TRP A 109 -0.03 4.10 21.25
N HIS A 110 -0.20 5.41 21.42
CA HIS A 110 0.78 6.43 21.02
C HIS A 110 1.62 6.94 22.19
N THR A 111 1.42 6.40 23.39
CA THR A 111 2.19 6.78 24.58
C THR A 111 3.64 6.29 24.48
N SER A 112 4.53 6.86 25.30
CA SER A 112 5.93 6.44 25.30
C SER A 112 6.12 5.01 25.83
N ASP A 113 5.27 4.54 26.74
CA ASP A 113 5.28 3.17 27.29
C ASP A 113 3.88 2.52 27.20
N PRO A 114 3.47 2.10 25.99
CA PRO A 114 2.12 1.59 25.76
C PRO A 114 1.83 0.31 26.55
N LEU A 115 2.86 -0.50 26.83
CA LEU A 115 2.68 -1.76 27.55
C LEU A 115 2.30 -1.54 29.02
N SER A 116 2.89 -0.53 29.66
CA SER A 116 2.49 -0.12 31.01
C SER A 116 1.06 0.41 31.01
N GLU A 117 0.74 1.31 30.07
CA GLU A 117 -0.57 1.95 29.98
C GLU A 117 -1.71 0.95 29.72
N PHE A 118 -1.53 -0.03 28.84
CA PHE A 118 -2.55 -1.07 28.59
C PHE A 118 -2.91 -1.87 29.84
N ARG A 119 -1.97 -2.04 30.77
CA ARG A 119 -2.17 -2.81 32.01
C ARG A 119 -2.88 -2.01 33.10
N THR A 120 -3.00 -0.70 32.95
CA THR A 120 -3.74 0.16 33.88
C THR A 120 -5.24 -0.20 33.84
N LYS A 121 -5.87 -0.30 35.02
CA LYS A 121 -7.31 -0.62 35.13
C LYS A 121 -8.20 0.49 34.57
N GLU A 122 -7.71 1.73 34.60
CA GLU A 122 -8.39 2.93 34.14
C GLU A 122 -8.09 3.28 32.66
N ALA A 123 -7.35 2.42 31.95
CA ALA A 123 -7.01 2.66 30.55
C ALA A 123 -8.26 2.87 29.69
N SER A 124 -8.25 3.93 28.88
CA SER A 124 -9.38 4.44 28.10
C SER A 124 -9.87 3.41 27.11
N PHE A 125 -8.96 2.64 26.49
CA PHE A 125 -9.31 1.60 25.54
C PHE A 125 -10.27 0.54 26.11
N ARG A 126 -10.31 0.33 27.44
CA ARG A 126 -11.23 -0.65 28.06
C ARG A 126 -12.70 -0.25 27.92
N SER A 127 -12.98 1.06 27.91
CA SER A 127 -14.32 1.59 27.61
C SER A 127 -14.62 1.48 26.11
N SER A 128 -13.66 1.84 25.26
CA SER A 128 -13.77 1.66 23.80
C SER A 128 -13.99 0.19 23.41
N ALA A 129 -13.30 -0.75 24.04
CA ALA A 129 -13.39 -2.18 23.79
C ALA A 129 -14.81 -2.72 24.07
N ARG A 130 -15.47 -2.21 25.11
CA ARG A 130 -16.87 -2.56 25.40
C ARG A 130 -17.83 -1.94 24.40
N LEU A 131 -17.63 -0.67 24.05
CA LEU A 131 -18.48 0.05 23.11
C LEU A 131 -18.40 -0.53 21.69
N TYR A 132 -17.20 -0.90 21.26
CA TYR A 132 -16.92 -1.37 19.90
C TYR A 132 -16.67 -2.89 19.83
N ALA A 133 -17.17 -3.65 20.82
CA ALA A 133 -17.03 -5.11 20.85
C ALA A 133 -17.44 -5.80 19.54
N PRO A 134 -18.54 -5.40 18.84
CA PRO A 134 -18.89 -5.98 17.54
C PRO A 134 -17.81 -5.78 16.47
N LEU A 135 -17.13 -4.63 16.42
CA LEU A 135 -16.03 -4.39 15.49
C LEU A 135 -14.84 -5.31 15.80
N VAL A 136 -14.50 -5.47 17.08
CA VAL A 136 -13.40 -6.38 17.49
C VAL A 136 -13.71 -7.83 17.11
N THR A 137 -14.95 -8.30 17.32
CA THR A 137 -15.36 -9.65 16.93
C THR A 137 -15.29 -9.86 15.42
N ARG A 138 -15.72 -8.88 14.62
CA ARG A 138 -15.60 -8.93 13.15
C ARG A 138 -14.15 -8.94 12.70
N TYR A 139 -13.31 -8.13 13.34
CA TYR A 139 -11.88 -8.10 13.06
C TYR A 139 -11.24 -9.46 13.34
N GLU A 140 -11.53 -10.07 14.49
CA GLU A 140 -11.05 -11.40 14.85
C GLU A 140 -11.53 -12.48 13.84
N GLN A 141 -12.77 -12.37 13.35
CA GLN A 141 -13.26 -13.22 12.27
C GLN A 141 -12.41 -13.04 10.99
N PHE A 142 -12.15 -11.79 10.57
CA PHE A 142 -11.32 -11.50 9.39
C PHE A 142 -9.92 -12.13 9.47
N LEU A 143 -9.27 -12.05 10.64
CA LEU A 143 -7.95 -12.63 10.87
C LEU A 143 -7.91 -14.15 10.57
N ARG A 144 -9.05 -14.85 10.71
CA ARG A 144 -9.18 -16.30 10.48
C ARG A 144 -9.67 -16.68 9.08
N MET A 145 -10.23 -15.73 8.33
CA MET A 145 -10.77 -16.01 6.99
C MET A 145 -9.65 -16.17 5.96
N LYS A 146 -9.94 -16.87 4.86
CA LYS A 146 -9.14 -16.79 3.63
C LYS A 146 -9.21 -15.36 3.10
N PHE A 147 -8.22 -14.95 2.32
CA PHE A 147 -8.22 -13.63 1.70
C PHE A 147 -7.89 -13.76 0.22
N GLU A 148 -8.63 -13.04 -0.61
CA GLU A 148 -8.30 -12.80 -1.99
C GLU A 148 -8.85 -11.42 -2.35
N ASP A 149 -8.03 -10.54 -2.91
CA ASP A 149 -8.48 -9.19 -3.24
C ASP A 149 -9.43 -9.22 -4.46
N TRP A 150 -10.74 -9.16 -4.19
CA TRP A 150 -11.79 -9.12 -5.22
C TRP A 150 -12.12 -7.68 -5.68
N GLY A 151 -11.35 -6.70 -5.22
CA GLY A 151 -11.43 -5.31 -5.69
C GLY A 151 -10.81 -5.11 -7.07
N TYR A 152 -10.09 -6.09 -7.62
CA TYR A 152 -9.56 -6.01 -8.98
C TYR A 152 -10.68 -5.69 -9.97
N GLY A 153 -10.49 -4.66 -10.79
CA GLY A 153 -11.51 -4.15 -11.72
C GLY A 153 -12.53 -3.18 -11.12
N HIS A 154 -12.35 -2.74 -9.87
CA HIS A 154 -13.23 -1.80 -9.18
C HIS A 154 -12.46 -0.56 -8.72
N THR A 155 -13.16 0.58 -8.65
CA THR A 155 -12.60 1.84 -8.12
C THR A 155 -12.78 2.03 -6.61
N GLY A 156 -13.61 1.20 -5.96
CA GLY A 156 -13.91 1.31 -4.53
C GLY A 156 -12.88 0.64 -3.62
N ALA A 157 -12.84 1.09 -2.35
CA ALA A 157 -12.00 0.54 -1.29
C ALA A 157 -12.80 0.34 0.01
N PRO A 158 -12.43 -0.60 0.90
CA PRO A 158 -13.07 -0.76 2.20
C PRO A 158 -12.81 0.44 3.12
N ARG A 159 -13.70 0.67 4.09
CA ARG A 159 -13.48 1.72 5.10
C ARG A 159 -12.26 1.40 5.94
N ILE A 160 -11.46 2.43 6.23
CA ILE A 160 -10.15 2.26 6.88
C ILE A 160 -10.18 2.60 8.36
N GLU A 161 -10.95 3.62 8.75
CA GLU A 161 -10.99 4.07 10.15
C GLU A 161 -11.50 2.98 11.10
N GLU A 162 -12.60 2.30 10.74
CA GLU A 162 -13.14 1.19 11.54
C GLU A 162 -12.17 0.02 11.63
N LEU A 163 -11.45 -0.29 10.54
CA LEU A 163 -10.43 -1.34 10.54
C LEU A 163 -9.28 -0.98 11.46
N ILE A 164 -8.82 0.27 11.43
CA ILE A 164 -7.71 0.69 12.29
C ILE A 164 -8.12 0.72 13.76
N GLY A 165 -9.30 1.26 14.06
CA GLY A 165 -9.83 1.22 15.43
C GLY A 165 -9.94 -0.21 15.95
N ALA A 166 -10.44 -1.13 15.12
CA ALA A 166 -10.63 -2.53 15.50
C ALA A 166 -9.30 -3.29 15.69
N HIS A 167 -8.29 -3.08 14.82
CA HIS A 167 -6.99 -3.74 14.98
C HIS A 167 -6.29 -3.29 16.26
N ARG A 168 -6.27 -1.99 16.55
CA ARG A 168 -5.65 -1.44 17.77
C ARG A 168 -6.35 -1.97 19.01
N LEU A 169 -7.69 -2.00 19.02
CA LEU A 169 -8.46 -2.58 20.12
C LEU A 169 -8.15 -4.06 20.30
N PHE A 170 -8.12 -4.83 19.22
CA PHE A 170 -7.84 -6.27 19.27
C PHE A 170 -6.51 -6.56 19.96
N VAL A 171 -5.45 -5.84 19.58
CA VAL A 171 -4.11 -5.96 20.16
C VAL A 171 -4.05 -5.42 21.60
N ALA A 172 -4.60 -4.23 21.86
CA ALA A 172 -4.60 -3.60 23.19
C ALA A 172 -5.36 -4.43 24.23
N ILE A 173 -6.48 -5.05 23.86
CA ILE A 173 -7.22 -5.98 24.74
C ILE A 173 -6.32 -7.14 25.15
N GLY A 174 -5.56 -7.72 24.21
CA GLY A 174 -4.63 -8.81 24.52
C GLY A 174 -3.56 -8.39 25.54
N PHE A 175 -2.90 -7.25 25.32
CA PHE A 175 -1.89 -6.73 26.26
C PHE A 175 -2.47 -6.29 27.61
N GLY A 176 -3.73 -5.84 27.61
CA GLY A 176 -4.46 -5.48 28.81
C GLY A 176 -4.89 -6.68 29.67
N GLU A 177 -4.87 -7.90 29.11
CA GLU A 177 -5.01 -9.17 29.81
C GLU A 177 -3.65 -9.66 30.31
N GLU A 178 -2.77 -10.04 29.37
CA GLU A 178 -1.42 -10.54 29.66
C GLU A 178 -0.47 -10.25 28.49
N ILE A 179 0.83 -10.11 28.78
CA ILE A 179 1.85 -9.82 27.76
C ILE A 179 1.87 -10.91 26.67
N ARG A 180 1.73 -12.18 27.06
CA ARG A 180 1.72 -13.29 26.10
C ARG A 180 0.50 -13.24 25.19
N THR A 181 -0.69 -13.01 25.74
CA THR A 181 -1.91 -12.85 24.95
C THR A 181 -1.82 -11.69 23.98
N GLY A 182 -1.26 -10.55 24.42
CA GLY A 182 -0.99 -9.40 23.55
C GLY A 182 -0.06 -9.74 22.39
N LEU A 183 1.04 -10.45 22.66
CA LEU A 183 1.98 -10.88 21.63
C LEU A 183 1.40 -11.93 20.68
N ASP A 184 0.58 -12.86 21.17
CA ASP A 184 -0.10 -13.86 20.32
C ASP A 184 -1.09 -13.16 19.36
N ARG A 185 -1.83 -12.16 19.86
CA ARG A 185 -2.73 -11.33 19.02
C ARG A 185 -1.95 -10.49 18.01
N LEU A 186 -0.87 -9.85 18.43
CA LEU A 186 0.02 -9.10 17.54
C LEU A 186 0.63 -10.00 16.45
N THR A 187 0.99 -11.24 16.81
CA THR A 187 1.50 -12.24 15.87
C THR A 187 0.47 -12.61 14.82
N LEU A 188 -0.77 -12.89 15.25
CA LEU A 188 -1.87 -13.17 14.34
C LEU A 188 -2.16 -11.98 13.41
N ASP A 189 -2.15 -10.78 13.96
CA ASP A 189 -2.42 -9.53 13.25
C ASP A 189 -1.39 -9.27 12.14
N VAL A 190 -0.10 -9.26 12.50
CA VAL A 190 1.00 -9.07 11.55
C VAL A 190 1.00 -10.17 10.50
N ALA A 191 0.83 -11.43 10.88
CA ALA A 191 0.78 -12.55 9.92
C ALA A 191 -0.35 -12.39 8.90
N LYS A 192 -1.54 -11.96 9.36
CA LYS A 192 -2.68 -11.72 8.46
C LYS A 192 -2.38 -10.59 7.49
N TRP A 193 -1.92 -9.43 7.97
CA TRP A 193 -1.67 -8.28 7.11
C TRP A 193 -0.51 -8.48 6.15
N ARG A 194 0.50 -9.27 6.51
CA ARG A 194 1.53 -9.72 5.58
C ARG A 194 0.97 -10.60 4.46
N SER A 195 0.04 -11.50 4.78
CA SER A 195 -0.70 -12.27 3.76
C SER A 195 -1.50 -11.36 2.83
N VAL A 196 -2.20 -10.36 3.38
CA VAL A 196 -2.95 -9.37 2.60
C VAL A 196 -2.01 -8.55 1.71
N LEU A 197 -0.88 -8.07 2.24
CA LEU A 197 0.12 -7.30 1.50
C LEU A 197 0.65 -8.09 0.30
N ARG A 198 0.93 -9.39 0.50
CA ARG A 198 1.37 -10.30 -0.56
C ARG A 198 0.32 -10.54 -1.63
N GLU A 199 -0.95 -10.64 -1.25
CA GLU A 199 -2.06 -11.06 -2.12
C GLU A 199 -2.87 -9.89 -2.69
N ALA A 200 -2.57 -8.65 -2.27
CA ALA A 200 -3.24 -7.45 -2.73
C ALA A 200 -3.14 -7.29 -4.24
N ARG A 201 -4.29 -7.04 -4.88
CA ARG A 201 -4.42 -6.82 -6.31
C ARG A 201 -4.75 -5.38 -6.67
N THR A 202 -5.28 -4.64 -5.71
CA THR A 202 -5.59 -3.22 -5.80
C THR A 202 -4.59 -2.41 -4.97
N LEU A 203 -4.27 -1.20 -5.44
CA LEU A 203 -3.33 -0.33 -4.75
C LEU A 203 -3.82 0.09 -3.35
N PRO A 204 -5.10 0.44 -3.13
CA PRO A 204 -5.57 0.80 -1.79
C PRO A 204 -5.38 -0.32 -0.77
N ILE A 205 -5.65 -1.59 -1.12
CA ILE A 205 -5.44 -2.73 -0.23
C ILE A 205 -3.95 -2.97 0.03
N LYS A 206 -3.10 -2.81 -1.00
CA LYS A 206 -1.65 -2.94 -0.87
C LYS A 206 -1.10 -1.97 0.18
N ILE A 207 -1.51 -0.70 0.09
CA ILE A 207 -1.05 0.37 1.00
C ILE A 207 -1.72 0.28 2.38
N LEU A 208 -3.00 -0.12 2.44
CA LEU A 208 -3.64 -0.39 3.72
C LEU A 208 -2.90 -1.48 4.51
N ALA A 209 -2.49 -2.56 3.83
CA ALA A 209 -1.78 -3.65 4.48
C ALA A 209 -0.40 -3.23 4.99
N SER A 210 0.34 -2.39 4.26
CA SER A 210 1.61 -1.83 4.76
C SER A 210 1.38 -0.90 5.94
N VAL A 211 0.38 -0.02 5.91
CA VAL A 211 -0.02 0.84 7.04
C VAL A 211 -0.31 0.03 8.30
N MET A 212 -1.07 -1.07 8.18
CA MET A 212 -1.40 -1.94 9.32
C MET A 212 -0.16 -2.63 9.91
N ILE A 213 0.80 -3.02 9.06
CA ILE A 213 2.08 -3.56 9.51
C ILE A 213 2.90 -2.46 10.20
N GLU A 214 2.99 -1.27 9.63
CA GLU A 214 3.74 -0.15 10.20
C GLU A 214 3.20 0.27 11.57
N ASP A 215 1.89 0.33 11.75
CA ASP A 215 1.29 0.70 13.04
C ASP A 215 1.67 -0.29 14.16
N ASN A 216 1.75 -1.58 13.84
CA ASN A 216 2.23 -2.63 14.74
C ASN A 216 3.75 -2.54 14.99
N VAL A 217 4.53 -2.23 13.95
CA VAL A 217 5.98 -2.05 14.06
C VAL A 217 6.31 -0.85 14.96
N GLU A 218 5.53 0.22 14.87
CA GLU A 218 5.72 1.40 15.71
C GLU A 218 5.35 1.13 17.17
N LEU A 219 4.26 0.38 17.42
CA LEU A 219 3.94 -0.12 18.75
C LEU A 219 5.09 -0.94 19.34
N LEU A 220 5.63 -1.90 18.58
CA LEU A 220 6.78 -2.70 19.00
C LEU A 220 8.02 -1.85 19.26
N SER A 221 8.29 -0.86 18.39
CA SER A 221 9.43 0.05 18.58
C SER A 221 9.32 0.80 19.91
N ARG A 222 8.14 1.32 20.26
CA ARG A 222 7.89 1.98 21.56
C ARG A 222 8.12 1.03 22.73
N MET A 223 7.64 -0.20 22.66
CA MET A 223 7.91 -1.24 23.67
C MET A 223 9.41 -1.53 23.81
N LEU A 224 10.14 -1.57 22.68
CA LEU A 224 11.58 -1.81 22.64
C LEU A 224 12.43 -0.60 23.03
N SER A 225 11.83 0.58 23.07
CA SER A 225 12.46 1.84 23.47
C SER A 225 12.58 1.99 24.99
N GLN A 226 11.94 1.11 25.77
CA GLN A 226 12.02 1.13 27.23
C GLN A 226 13.41 0.69 27.73
N SER A 227 13.82 1.21 28.89
CA SER A 227 15.07 0.80 29.55
C SER A 227 15.03 -0.69 29.90
N THR A 228 13.90 -1.17 30.41
CA THR A 228 13.60 -2.58 30.67
C THR A 228 12.56 -3.09 29.68
N VAL A 229 12.83 -4.23 29.03
CA VAL A 229 11.91 -4.84 28.06
C VAL A 229 11.60 -6.27 28.50
N ASP A 230 10.34 -6.67 28.36
CA ASP A 230 9.91 -8.03 28.65
C ASP A 230 10.61 -9.05 27.73
N LYS A 231 11.10 -10.15 28.31
CA LYS A 231 11.82 -11.21 27.59
C LYS A 231 10.99 -11.86 26.47
N HIS A 232 9.67 -11.91 26.61
CA HIS A 232 8.76 -12.45 25.60
C HIS A 232 8.70 -11.54 24.36
N VAL A 233 8.69 -10.22 24.56
CA VAL A 233 8.77 -9.24 23.46
C VAL A 233 10.07 -9.41 22.68
N LEU A 234 11.20 -9.58 23.37
CA LEU A 234 12.50 -9.82 22.72
C LEU A 234 12.55 -11.16 21.97
N ALA A 235 11.95 -12.21 22.54
CA ALA A 235 11.97 -13.55 21.96
C ALA A 235 11.09 -13.68 20.71
N GLN A 236 9.90 -13.07 20.72
CA GLN A 236 8.96 -13.14 19.59
C GLN A 236 9.17 -12.02 18.57
N GLY A 237 9.69 -10.86 18.99
CA GLY A 237 9.81 -9.67 18.15
C GLY A 237 10.58 -9.90 16.84
N LEU A 238 11.69 -10.65 16.87
CA LEU A 238 12.45 -10.92 15.65
C LEU A 238 11.66 -11.70 14.59
N ASN A 239 10.75 -12.59 15.01
CA ASN A 239 9.92 -13.34 14.07
C ASN A 239 8.83 -12.44 13.45
N LEU A 240 8.36 -11.43 14.17
CA LEU A 240 7.36 -10.46 13.70
C LEU A 240 7.95 -9.46 12.70
N LEU A 241 9.21 -9.09 12.92
CA LEU A 241 9.88 -7.97 12.24
C LEU A 241 10.75 -8.41 11.06
N GLN A 242 10.46 -9.58 10.49
CA GLN A 242 11.17 -10.08 9.32
C GLN A 242 11.10 -9.06 8.16
N PRO A 243 12.15 -8.91 7.35
CA PRO A 243 12.11 -8.08 6.16
C PRO A 243 10.96 -8.44 5.22
N LEU A 244 10.52 -7.49 4.39
CA LEU A 244 9.55 -7.77 3.34
C LEU A 244 10.12 -8.76 2.31
N THR A 245 9.31 -9.73 1.93
CA THR A 245 9.61 -10.70 0.87
C THR A 245 9.42 -10.06 -0.52
N PRO A 246 10.02 -10.61 -1.59
CA PRO A 246 9.81 -10.10 -2.95
C PRO A 246 8.33 -10.01 -3.36
N THR A 247 7.50 -10.95 -2.90
CA THR A 247 6.05 -10.94 -3.19
C THR A 247 5.30 -9.85 -2.41
N GLU A 248 5.76 -9.49 -1.22
CA GLU A 248 5.21 -8.36 -0.46
C GLU A 248 5.64 -7.03 -1.06
N TYR A 249 6.83 -6.94 -1.66
CA TYR A 249 7.27 -5.78 -2.45
C TYR A 249 6.51 -5.61 -3.76
N SER A 250 6.11 -6.71 -4.40
CA SER A 250 5.58 -6.67 -5.77
C SER A 250 4.36 -5.76 -5.90
N LEU A 251 4.46 -4.77 -6.79
CA LEU A 251 3.37 -3.92 -7.26
C LEU A 251 2.73 -4.44 -8.55
N ARG A 252 3.09 -5.65 -9.00
CA ARG A 252 2.63 -6.23 -10.27
C ARG A 252 1.12 -6.15 -10.44
N TRP A 253 0.36 -6.68 -9.48
CA TRP A 253 -1.09 -6.72 -9.57
C TRP A 253 -1.74 -5.33 -9.47
N PRO A 254 -1.36 -4.45 -8.51
CA PRO A 254 -1.81 -3.06 -8.51
C PRO A 254 -1.56 -2.31 -9.81
N ILE A 255 -0.37 -2.45 -10.40
CA ILE A 255 0.00 -1.82 -11.68
C ILE A 255 -0.87 -2.36 -12.81
N GLN A 256 -1.05 -3.69 -12.87
CA GLN A 256 -1.91 -4.33 -13.86
C GLN A 256 -3.39 -3.94 -13.70
N ASN A 257 -3.87 -3.78 -12.47
CA ASN A 257 -5.22 -3.30 -12.18
C ASN A 257 -5.44 -1.90 -12.77
N GLU A 258 -4.54 -0.94 -12.51
CA GLU A 258 -4.69 0.43 -13.04
C GLU A 258 -4.64 0.49 -14.56
N PHE A 259 -3.80 -0.32 -15.21
CA PHE A 259 -3.81 -0.46 -16.68
C PHE A 259 -5.19 -0.87 -17.20
N MET A 260 -5.72 -1.96 -16.63
CA MET A 260 -6.99 -2.54 -17.04
C MET A 260 -8.17 -1.60 -16.75
N MET A 261 -8.15 -0.93 -15.60
CA MET A 261 -9.14 0.10 -15.25
C MET A 261 -9.09 1.29 -16.21
N GLY A 262 -7.91 1.78 -16.55
CA GLY A 262 -7.74 2.85 -17.53
C GLY A 262 -8.27 2.48 -18.90
N TYR A 263 -7.96 1.25 -19.35
CA TYR A 263 -8.47 0.73 -20.61
C TYR A 263 -10.00 0.66 -20.62
N GLN A 264 -10.60 0.10 -19.57
CA GLN A 264 -12.06 0.01 -19.46
C GLN A 264 -12.74 1.38 -19.45
N ARG A 265 -12.23 2.34 -18.67
CA ARG A 265 -12.75 3.73 -18.62
C ARG A 265 -12.74 4.39 -20.00
N SER A 266 -11.65 4.22 -20.75
CA SER A 266 -11.51 4.81 -22.10
C SER A 266 -12.55 4.30 -23.12
N ARG A 267 -13.12 3.12 -22.88
CA ARG A 267 -14.12 2.50 -23.77
C ARG A 267 -15.57 2.77 -23.38
N THR A 268 -15.82 3.08 -22.11
CA THR A 268 -17.17 3.07 -21.53
C THR A 268 -17.62 4.46 -21.07
N GLU A 269 -16.70 5.35 -20.70
CA GLU A 269 -17.07 6.64 -20.09
C GLU A 269 -17.12 7.78 -21.12
N PRO A 270 -18.28 8.42 -21.36
CA PRO A 270 -18.31 9.74 -21.97
C PRO A 270 -17.71 10.78 -21.01
N ALA A 271 -17.07 11.83 -21.56
CA ALA A 271 -16.38 12.88 -20.80
C ALA A 271 -17.15 13.52 -19.62
N ASN A 272 -18.50 13.39 -19.57
CA ASN A 272 -19.38 14.00 -18.58
C ASN A 272 -19.97 12.99 -17.54
N GLY A 273 -19.38 11.81 -17.37
CA GLY A 273 -19.81 10.84 -16.34
C GLY A 273 -19.67 11.35 -14.90
N PRO A 274 -20.48 10.86 -13.94
CA PRO A 274 -20.45 11.31 -12.54
C PRO A 274 -19.05 11.12 -11.93
N ARG A 275 -18.58 12.07 -11.11
CA ARG A 275 -17.29 11.99 -10.39
C ARG A 275 -17.26 10.77 -9.46
N LEU A 276 -16.05 10.30 -9.10
CA LEU A 276 -15.85 9.35 -8.00
C LEU A 276 -16.72 9.73 -6.80
N SER A 277 -17.30 8.75 -6.12
CA SER A 277 -18.17 9.03 -4.98
C SER A 277 -17.39 9.77 -3.88
N GLN A 278 -18.07 10.62 -3.13
CA GLN A 278 -17.45 11.39 -2.03
C GLN A 278 -16.81 10.46 -0.98
N THR A 279 -17.38 9.27 -0.78
CA THR A 279 -16.96 8.25 0.18
C THR A 279 -15.69 7.51 -0.25
N ASP A 280 -15.55 7.18 -1.54
CA ASP A 280 -14.29 6.62 -2.06
C ASP A 280 -13.14 7.63 -1.92
N SER A 281 -13.43 8.92 -2.12
CA SER A 281 -12.44 9.99 -1.94
C SER A 281 -11.98 10.09 -0.48
N GLN A 282 -12.90 9.96 0.49
CA GLN A 282 -12.55 9.99 1.91
C GLN A 282 -11.69 8.77 2.32
N THR A 283 -12.07 7.57 1.88
CA THR A 283 -11.30 6.35 2.16
C THR A 283 -9.86 6.44 1.64
N LEU A 284 -9.69 6.91 0.39
CA LEU A 284 -8.36 7.09 -0.19
C LEU A 284 -7.58 8.25 0.45
N GLU A 285 -8.27 9.27 0.96
CA GLU A 285 -7.63 10.34 1.74
C GLU A 285 -7.09 9.80 3.06
N THR A 286 -7.88 9.03 3.80
CA THR A 286 -7.45 8.40 5.06
C THR A 286 -6.21 7.52 4.85
N VAL A 287 -6.19 6.64 3.84
CA VAL A 287 -5.02 5.78 3.59
C VAL A 287 -3.80 6.59 3.17
N THR A 288 -4.00 7.65 2.36
CA THR A 288 -2.93 8.56 1.94
C THR A 288 -2.28 9.24 3.14
N THR A 289 -3.09 9.75 4.07
CA THR A 289 -2.61 10.38 5.30
C THR A 289 -1.83 9.39 6.16
N LEU A 290 -2.38 8.20 6.39
CA LEU A 290 -1.73 7.16 7.21
C LEU A 290 -0.41 6.67 6.62
N ALA A 291 -0.35 6.53 5.29
CA ALA A 291 0.84 6.10 4.58
C ALA A 291 1.85 7.25 4.32
N HIS A 292 1.55 8.47 4.78
CA HIS A 292 2.36 9.67 4.53
C HIS A 292 2.62 9.91 3.03
N LEU A 293 1.64 9.60 2.19
CA LEU A 293 1.70 9.80 0.75
C LEU A 293 1.25 11.21 0.37
N PRO A 294 1.66 11.74 -0.80
CA PRO A 294 1.08 12.97 -1.34
C PRO A 294 -0.45 12.86 -1.47
N SER A 295 -1.18 13.91 -1.13
CA SER A 295 -2.67 13.92 -1.10
C SER A 295 -3.33 13.49 -2.41
N ASN A 296 -2.65 13.67 -3.55
CA ASN A 296 -3.10 13.28 -4.88
C ASN A 296 -2.43 12.01 -5.44
N ALA A 297 -1.75 11.21 -4.62
CA ALA A 297 -0.97 10.05 -5.08
C ALA A 297 -1.82 9.05 -5.87
N PHE A 298 -2.99 8.64 -5.36
CA PHE A 298 -3.90 7.72 -6.05
C PHE A 298 -4.46 8.30 -7.37
N GLN A 299 -4.71 9.63 -7.40
CA GLN A 299 -5.17 10.30 -8.61
C GLN A 299 -4.09 10.32 -9.71
N LYS A 300 -2.81 10.37 -9.32
CA LYS A 300 -1.67 10.42 -10.23
C LYS A 300 -1.28 9.08 -10.85
N VAL A 301 -1.87 7.97 -10.42
CA VAL A 301 -1.73 6.65 -11.05
C VAL A 301 -2.99 6.23 -11.83
N ALA A 302 -4.15 6.76 -11.45
CA ALA A 302 -5.39 6.52 -12.16
C ALA A 302 -5.39 7.23 -13.52
N HIS A 303 -5.52 6.46 -14.61
CA HIS A 303 -5.71 7.04 -15.94
C HIS A 303 -6.84 8.09 -15.96
N PRO A 304 -6.59 9.30 -16.51
CA PRO A 304 -7.61 10.33 -16.58
C PRO A 304 -8.76 9.85 -17.45
N ARG A 305 -9.94 10.41 -17.21
CA ARG A 305 -11.09 10.20 -18.08
C ARG A 305 -10.75 10.76 -19.46
N SER A 306 -11.08 10.00 -20.50
CA SER A 306 -10.90 10.47 -21.87
C SER A 306 -11.77 11.70 -22.08
N LEU A 307 -11.15 12.82 -22.44
CA LEU A 307 -11.85 14.02 -22.86
C LEU A 307 -12.41 13.79 -24.27
N THR A 308 -13.53 13.09 -24.38
CA THR A 308 -14.32 13.06 -25.61
C THR A 308 -15.05 14.40 -25.76
N GLY A 309 -14.35 15.41 -26.30
CA GLY A 309 -14.89 16.73 -26.62
C GLY A 309 -13.92 17.51 -27.52
N PHE A 310 -14.44 18.25 -28.51
CA PHE A 310 -13.64 18.96 -29.54
C PHE A 310 -12.80 18.08 -30.49
N GLY A 311 -13.32 16.93 -30.92
CA GLY A 311 -12.74 16.17 -32.05
C GLY A 311 -11.62 15.18 -31.70
N PHE A 312 -11.27 15.02 -30.42
CA PHE A 312 -10.38 13.94 -29.98
C PHE A 312 -11.09 12.58 -30.01
N THR A 313 -10.48 11.60 -30.67
CA THR A 313 -10.94 10.21 -30.71
C THR A 313 -10.43 9.45 -29.48
N SER A 314 -11.19 8.47 -28.99
CA SER A 314 -10.69 7.54 -27.96
C SER A 314 -9.35 6.92 -28.38
N PRO A 315 -8.43 6.66 -27.43
CA PRO A 315 -7.11 6.14 -27.78
C PRO A 315 -7.21 4.85 -28.60
N GLY A 316 -6.45 4.78 -29.69
CA GLY A 316 -6.40 3.62 -30.58
C GLY A 316 -5.71 2.41 -29.95
N GLN A 317 -5.85 1.22 -30.57
CA GLN A 317 -5.22 -0.01 -30.07
C GLN A 317 -3.69 0.14 -29.91
N ARG A 318 -3.02 0.78 -30.87
CA ARG A 318 -1.56 1.03 -30.79
C ARG A 318 -1.15 1.88 -29.58
N THR A 319 -2.01 2.79 -29.14
CA THR A 319 -1.76 3.62 -27.96
C THR A 319 -1.80 2.77 -26.70
N TRP A 320 -2.80 1.89 -26.60
CA TRP A 320 -2.91 0.93 -25.51
C TRP A 320 -1.82 -0.14 -25.56
N ASP A 321 -1.31 -0.52 -26.73
CA ASP A 321 -0.14 -1.38 -26.87
C ASP A 321 1.15 -0.68 -26.37
N ALA A 322 1.32 0.61 -26.67
CA ALA A 322 2.42 1.41 -26.14
C ALA A 322 2.33 1.55 -24.60
N TYR A 323 1.14 1.82 -24.07
CA TYR A 323 0.90 1.79 -22.63
C TYR A 323 1.21 0.41 -22.05
N SER A 324 0.79 -0.68 -22.69
CA SER A 324 1.05 -2.04 -22.19
C SER A 324 2.56 -2.31 -22.06
N SER A 325 3.37 -1.81 -23.00
CA SER A 325 4.83 -1.91 -22.96
C SER A 325 5.42 -1.12 -21.79
N TYR A 326 4.90 0.08 -21.53
CA TYR A 326 5.30 0.90 -20.38
C TYR A 326 4.94 0.23 -19.05
N TYR A 327 3.71 -0.27 -18.92
CA TYR A 327 3.25 -0.95 -17.71
C TYR A 327 4.06 -2.23 -17.46
N ASP A 328 4.38 -3.02 -18.49
CA ASP A 328 5.25 -4.19 -18.35
C ASP A 328 6.67 -3.83 -17.90
N ALA A 329 7.26 -2.79 -18.48
CA ALA A 329 8.57 -2.30 -18.05
C ALA A 329 8.53 -1.80 -16.60
N THR A 330 7.44 -1.13 -16.21
CA THR A 330 7.24 -0.65 -14.84
C THR A 330 7.13 -1.80 -13.84
N ILE A 331 6.38 -2.86 -14.18
CA ILE A 331 6.28 -4.07 -13.35
C ILE A 331 7.66 -4.70 -13.14
N LYS A 332 8.43 -4.88 -14.22
CA LYS A 332 9.78 -5.45 -14.15
C LYS A 332 10.74 -4.61 -13.31
N ALA A 333 10.67 -3.28 -13.44
CA ALA A 333 11.48 -2.37 -12.64
C ALA A 333 11.07 -2.41 -11.15
N ALA A 334 9.77 -2.37 -10.86
CA ALA A 334 9.24 -2.40 -9.49
C ALA A 334 9.50 -3.72 -8.74
N GLU A 335 9.76 -4.82 -9.45
CA GLU A 335 10.21 -6.08 -8.84
C GLU A 335 11.68 -6.02 -8.35
N THR A 336 12.42 -4.97 -8.72
CA THR A 336 13.82 -4.76 -8.32
C THR A 336 13.95 -3.45 -7.53
N ILE A 337 14.16 -3.54 -6.21
CA ILE A 337 14.16 -2.42 -5.25
C ILE A 337 15.02 -1.21 -5.68
N HIS A 338 16.17 -1.45 -6.32
CA HIS A 338 17.11 -0.40 -6.72
C HIS A 338 16.99 0.03 -8.19
N SER A 339 16.05 -0.54 -8.96
CA SER A 339 15.88 -0.21 -10.37
C SER A 339 15.05 1.08 -10.49
N PRO A 340 15.52 2.09 -11.23
CA PRO A 340 14.72 3.28 -11.48
C PRO A 340 13.50 2.92 -12.33
N LEU A 341 12.34 3.50 -11.99
CA LEU A 341 11.14 3.30 -12.78
C LEU A 341 11.28 3.93 -14.18
N PRO A 342 10.82 3.25 -15.25
CA PRO A 342 10.93 3.77 -16.61
C PRO A 342 10.03 5.01 -16.79
N ARG A 343 10.41 5.87 -17.74
CA ARG A 343 9.58 7.00 -18.17
C ARG A 343 8.74 6.62 -19.38
N LEU A 344 7.53 7.15 -19.47
CA LEU A 344 6.63 6.86 -20.58
C LEU A 344 7.21 7.35 -21.90
N GLN A 345 7.83 8.53 -21.88
CA GLN A 345 8.47 9.13 -23.06
C GLN A 345 9.55 8.25 -23.68
N ASP A 346 10.29 7.48 -22.88
CA ASP A 346 11.40 6.66 -23.37
C ASP A 346 10.88 5.41 -24.07
N ILE A 347 9.78 4.84 -23.56
CA ILE A 347 9.06 3.74 -24.20
C ILE A 347 8.30 4.23 -25.44
N ALA A 348 7.64 5.39 -25.36
CA ALA A 348 6.87 5.97 -26.45
C ALA A 348 7.74 6.27 -27.69
N LYS A 349 8.99 6.69 -27.50
CA LYS A 349 9.97 6.87 -28.60
C LYS A 349 10.30 5.57 -29.34
N GLN A 350 10.25 4.44 -28.66
CA GLN A 350 10.55 3.12 -29.22
C GLN A 350 9.31 2.43 -29.82
N SER A 351 8.12 2.98 -29.60
CA SER A 351 6.86 2.45 -30.13
C SER A 351 6.78 2.63 -31.65
N PRO A 352 6.20 1.68 -32.40
CA PRO A 352 6.09 1.73 -33.87
C PRO A 352 5.04 2.75 -34.40
N ARG A 353 4.77 3.83 -33.66
CA ARG A 353 3.74 4.83 -34.00
C ARG A 353 4.27 5.88 -34.98
N THR A 354 3.51 6.19 -36.02
CA THR A 354 3.90 7.21 -36.99
C THR A 354 3.87 8.62 -36.40
N PHE A 355 4.37 9.63 -37.12
CA PHE A 355 4.37 11.01 -36.65
C PHE A 355 2.94 11.58 -36.58
N LEU A 356 2.10 11.33 -37.60
CA LEU A 356 0.70 11.78 -37.57
C LEU A 356 -0.10 11.06 -36.49
N GLU A 357 0.18 9.78 -36.21
CA GLU A 357 -0.47 9.04 -35.13
C GLU A 357 -0.15 9.60 -33.74
N ARG A 358 1.08 10.07 -33.52
CA ARG A 358 1.48 10.73 -32.27
C ARG A 358 0.82 12.10 -32.08
N LEU A 359 0.54 12.81 -33.18
CA LEU A 359 -0.21 14.07 -33.14
C LEU A 359 -1.71 13.85 -32.97
N ALA A 360 -2.26 12.80 -33.58
CA ALA A 360 -3.69 12.50 -33.53
C ALA A 360 -4.13 11.88 -32.18
N ASP A 361 -3.25 11.12 -31.53
CA ASP A 361 -3.54 10.42 -30.27
C ASP A 361 -2.31 10.45 -29.34
N PRO A 362 -1.97 11.62 -28.77
CA PRO A 362 -0.80 11.77 -27.91
C PRO A 362 -0.91 10.89 -26.65
N MET A 363 0.23 10.44 -26.14
CA MET A 363 0.27 9.80 -24.82
C MET A 363 0.29 10.89 -23.75
N GLU A 364 -0.89 11.24 -23.23
CA GLU A 364 -1.07 12.42 -22.38
C GLU A 364 -0.78 12.17 -20.89
N PHE A 365 -0.74 10.91 -20.47
CA PHE A 365 -0.70 10.53 -19.05
C PHE A 365 0.43 9.56 -18.73
N GLU A 366 1.33 9.96 -17.83
CA GLU A 366 2.35 9.11 -17.20
C GLU A 366 1.98 8.85 -15.72
N PRO A 367 1.59 7.61 -15.36
CA PRO A 367 1.33 7.22 -13.98
C PRO A 367 2.54 7.44 -13.05
N GLN A 368 2.33 7.99 -11.85
CA GLN A 368 3.40 8.22 -10.87
C GLN A 368 3.43 7.12 -9.79
N TRP A 369 4.17 6.04 -10.05
CA TRP A 369 4.29 4.88 -9.15
C TRP A 369 5.30 5.05 -8.01
N GLU A 370 6.24 5.99 -8.14
CA GLU A 370 7.36 6.18 -7.20
C GLU A 370 6.91 6.30 -5.72
N PRO A 371 5.88 7.11 -5.36
CA PRO A 371 5.48 7.25 -3.96
C PRO A 371 5.07 5.93 -3.30
N PHE A 372 4.42 5.04 -4.06
CA PHE A 372 3.95 3.75 -3.57
C PHE A 372 5.09 2.74 -3.44
N SER A 373 6.01 2.71 -4.42
CA SER A 373 7.21 1.88 -4.35
C SER A 373 8.07 2.29 -3.16
N GLN A 374 8.32 3.59 -3.01
CA GLN A 374 9.11 4.11 -1.89
C GLN A 374 8.48 3.82 -0.54
N HIS A 375 7.15 3.94 -0.40
CA HIS A 375 6.46 3.61 0.84
C HIS A 375 6.72 2.15 1.28
N LEU A 376 6.69 1.19 0.35
CA LEU A 376 7.02 -0.22 0.68
C LEU A 376 8.48 -0.39 1.12
N VAL A 377 9.42 0.36 0.54
CA VAL A 377 10.83 0.38 0.97
C VAL A 377 10.96 0.98 2.37
N GLU A 378 10.20 2.04 2.70
CA GLU A 378 10.17 2.58 4.06
C GLU A 378 9.60 1.58 5.07
N THR A 379 8.53 0.86 4.72
CA THR A 379 7.96 -0.21 5.56
C THR A 379 9.00 -1.27 5.87
N ASP A 380 9.77 -1.73 4.89
CA ASP A 380 10.87 -2.69 5.09
C ASP A 380 12.00 -2.10 5.95
N ALA A 381 12.36 -0.82 5.73
CA ALA A 381 13.35 -0.13 6.54
C ALA A 381 12.92 -0.08 8.02
N ARG A 382 11.65 0.23 8.30
CA ARG A 382 11.09 0.21 9.67
C ARG A 382 11.16 -1.19 10.29
N LEU A 383 10.74 -2.23 9.57
CA LEU A 383 10.83 -3.63 10.04
C LEU A 383 12.27 -4.01 10.43
N ARG A 384 13.24 -3.69 9.57
CA ARG A 384 14.67 -3.96 9.80
C ARG A 384 15.23 -3.13 10.95
N LEU A 385 14.90 -1.85 11.04
CA LEU A 385 15.35 -0.97 12.13
C LEU A 385 14.87 -1.46 13.50
N VAL A 386 13.59 -1.84 13.62
CA VAL A 386 13.04 -2.34 14.88
C VAL A 386 13.62 -3.72 15.21
N SER A 387 13.90 -4.57 14.22
CA SER A 387 14.70 -5.79 14.43
C SER A 387 16.08 -5.48 15.00
N LEU A 388 16.75 -4.44 14.48
CA LEU A 388 18.05 -4.01 14.99
C LEU A 388 17.97 -3.43 16.40
N GLN A 389 16.87 -2.80 16.82
CA GLN A 389 16.66 -2.45 18.23
C GLN A 389 16.75 -3.68 19.12
N ILE A 390 16.21 -4.83 18.71
CA ILE A 390 16.32 -6.08 19.47
C ILE A 390 17.77 -6.60 19.46
N LEU A 391 18.40 -6.67 18.29
CA LEU A 391 19.74 -7.24 18.12
C LEU A 391 20.82 -6.42 18.84
N MET A 392 20.72 -5.10 18.82
CA MET A 392 21.72 -4.20 19.39
C MET A 392 21.61 -4.07 20.91
N ARG A 393 20.50 -4.49 21.51
CA ARG A 393 20.25 -4.43 22.96
C ARG A 393 21.13 -5.34 23.80
N LYS A 394 21.68 -6.43 23.25
CA LYS A 394 22.60 -7.31 23.99
C LYS A 394 23.96 -6.60 24.10
N PRO A 395 24.40 -6.11 25.27
CA PRO A 395 25.67 -5.43 25.37
C PRO A 395 26.82 -6.41 25.10
N THR A 396 27.73 -6.04 24.20
CA THR A 396 28.99 -6.75 23.99
C THR A 396 30.10 -5.81 24.45
N ALA A 397 30.78 -6.14 25.55
CA ALA A 397 31.78 -5.26 26.17
C ALA A 397 32.99 -4.94 25.26
N THR A 398 33.17 -5.70 24.18
CA THR A 398 34.34 -5.64 23.30
C THR A 398 34.06 -5.04 21.92
N VAL A 399 32.79 -4.83 21.54
CA VAL A 399 32.42 -4.48 20.15
C VAL A 399 31.48 -3.27 20.12
N THR A 400 31.86 -2.24 19.37
CA THR A 400 31.06 -1.00 19.22
C THR A 400 29.75 -1.26 18.46
N ILE A 401 28.75 -0.39 18.61
CA ILE A 401 27.49 -0.49 17.84
C ILE A 401 27.74 -0.53 16.32
N PRO A 402 28.54 0.37 15.72
CA PRO A 402 28.83 0.30 14.28
C PRO A 402 29.43 -1.03 13.83
N THR A 403 30.35 -1.61 14.60
CA THR A 403 30.94 -2.91 14.26
C THR A 403 29.89 -4.02 14.31
N ARG A 404 29.00 -4.03 15.31
CA ARG A 404 27.90 -5.00 15.37
C ARG A 404 26.90 -4.85 14.22
N LEU A 405 26.60 -3.61 13.81
CA LEU A 405 25.75 -3.34 12.64
C LEU A 405 26.38 -3.83 11.33
N ALA A 406 27.70 -3.89 11.22
CA ALA A 406 28.36 -4.50 10.06
C ALA A 406 28.24 -6.04 10.07
N GLU A 407 28.06 -6.66 11.24
CA GLU A 407 28.07 -8.12 11.43
C GLU A 407 26.69 -8.77 11.41
N VAL A 408 25.59 -8.01 11.53
CA VAL A 408 24.21 -8.56 11.55
C VAL A 408 23.79 -9.22 10.23
N GLY A 409 24.51 -8.95 9.14
CA GLY A 409 24.27 -9.53 7.82
C GLY A 409 23.33 -8.71 6.94
N SER A 410 23.35 -9.01 5.63
CA SER A 410 22.71 -8.20 4.58
C SER A 410 21.18 -8.14 4.66
N MET A 411 20.55 -9.07 5.38
CA MET A 411 19.10 -9.05 5.60
C MET A 411 18.63 -7.85 6.45
N TYR A 412 19.54 -7.19 7.18
CA TYR A 412 19.26 -5.99 7.98
C TYR A 412 19.91 -4.72 7.39
N PHE A 413 20.47 -4.81 6.19
CA PHE A 413 20.97 -3.63 5.50
C PHE A 413 19.83 -2.70 5.14
N ASP A 414 20.16 -1.42 5.02
CA ASP A 414 19.27 -0.36 4.58
C ASP A 414 18.73 -0.71 3.18
N PRO A 415 17.41 -0.86 3.01
CA PRO A 415 16.83 -1.24 1.72
C PRO A 415 16.91 -0.12 0.67
N PHE A 416 17.25 1.13 1.04
CA PHE A 416 17.50 2.21 0.08
C PHE A 416 18.89 2.14 -0.56
N THR A 417 19.91 1.69 0.19
CA THR A 417 21.32 1.72 -0.24
C THR A 417 21.96 0.35 -0.43
N GLY A 418 21.42 -0.68 0.23
CA GLY A 418 22.04 -2.01 0.30
C GLY A 418 23.27 -2.07 1.21
N LEU A 419 23.46 -1.09 2.11
CA LEU A 419 24.57 -1.00 3.06
C LEU A 419 24.08 -1.15 4.51
N PRO A 420 24.97 -1.44 5.48
CA PRO A 420 24.57 -1.45 6.90
C PRO A 420 23.86 -0.16 7.31
N MET A 421 22.79 -0.29 8.10
CA MET A 421 22.13 0.86 8.72
C MET A 421 23.07 1.56 9.71
N LEU A 422 22.75 2.80 10.03
CA LEU A 422 23.66 3.71 10.71
C LEU A 422 23.29 3.90 12.18
N TRP A 423 24.26 4.38 12.97
CA TRP A 423 24.12 4.69 14.38
C TRP A 423 24.53 6.13 14.62
N SER A 424 23.64 6.90 15.26
CA SER A 424 23.89 8.28 15.66
C SER A 424 24.23 8.32 17.15
N PRO A 425 25.52 8.49 17.55
CA PRO A 425 25.90 8.48 18.97
C PRO A 425 25.33 9.67 19.74
N THR A 426 25.18 10.82 19.08
CA THR A 426 24.66 12.06 19.66
C THR A 426 23.15 11.95 19.92
N GLN A 427 22.39 11.42 18.97
CA GLN A 427 20.95 11.25 19.10
C GLN A 427 20.55 9.95 19.81
N LYS A 428 21.48 9.00 19.94
CA LYS A 428 21.25 7.64 20.45
C LYS A 428 20.19 6.88 19.65
N LYS A 429 20.27 6.96 18.31
CA LYS A 429 19.31 6.33 17.40
C LYS A 429 20.00 5.46 16.36
N LEU A 430 19.34 4.36 16.01
CA LEU A 430 19.60 3.60 14.78
C LEU A 430 18.79 4.23 13.66
N TYR A 431 19.34 4.32 12.45
CA TYR A 431 18.62 4.95 11.35
C TYR A 431 18.98 4.39 9.97
N SER A 432 18.03 4.55 9.05
CA SER A 432 18.16 4.38 7.61
C SER A 432 18.14 5.76 6.96
N VAL A 433 18.91 5.94 5.90
CA VAL A 433 19.07 7.21 5.16
C VAL A 433 17.83 7.65 4.37
N GLY A 434 16.75 6.86 4.43
CA GLY A 434 15.47 7.23 3.84
C GLY A 434 15.49 7.42 2.31
N LYS A 435 14.46 8.13 1.84
CA LYS A 435 14.10 8.25 0.41
C LYS A 435 15.10 9.06 -0.41
N ASP A 436 15.71 10.10 0.18
CA ASP A 436 16.69 10.95 -0.49
C ASP A 436 18.09 10.34 -0.52
N ARG A 437 18.32 9.31 0.30
CA ARG A 437 19.56 8.52 0.40
C ARG A 437 20.72 9.35 0.93
N LEU A 438 20.44 10.41 1.68
CA LEU A 438 21.43 11.26 2.30
C LEU A 438 21.59 10.88 3.77
N ASP A 439 22.81 10.99 4.29
CA ASP A 439 23.06 10.77 5.71
C ASP A 439 22.77 12.06 6.49
N ASP A 440 21.56 12.16 7.04
CA ASP A 440 21.11 13.30 7.85
C ASP A 440 21.25 13.05 9.35
N GLY A 441 22.08 12.07 9.73
CA GLY A 441 22.48 11.83 11.12
C GLY A 441 21.37 11.32 12.04
N GLY A 442 20.28 10.79 11.47
CA GLY A 442 19.09 10.28 12.16
C GLY A 442 17.99 11.32 12.37
N ASP A 443 17.94 12.40 11.57
CA ASP A 443 16.85 13.39 11.62
C ASP A 443 15.54 12.75 11.13
N PRO A 444 14.49 12.64 11.98
CA PRO A 444 13.23 12.00 11.60
C PRO A 444 12.46 12.69 10.47
N SER A 445 12.89 13.88 10.03
CA SER A 445 12.30 14.59 8.90
C SER A 445 12.75 14.03 7.53
N PHE A 446 13.93 13.40 7.49
CA PHE A 446 14.59 12.90 6.28
C PHE A 446 14.92 11.40 6.39
N ASP A 447 15.42 10.99 7.56
CA ASP A 447 15.78 9.63 7.91
C ASP A 447 14.63 8.88 8.60
N ILE A 448 14.65 7.55 8.47
CA ILE A 448 13.82 6.67 9.29
C ILE A 448 14.66 6.26 10.49
N SER A 449 14.24 6.64 11.69
CA SER A 449 15.04 6.41 12.90
C SER A 449 14.25 5.79 14.04
N VAL A 450 14.94 5.00 14.85
CA VAL A 450 14.41 4.37 16.06
C VAL A 450 15.39 4.57 17.22
N PRO A 451 14.91 4.86 18.44
CA PRO A 451 15.80 5.07 19.58
C PRO A 451 16.45 3.75 20.00
N LEU A 452 17.68 3.81 20.48
CA LEU A 452 18.33 2.68 21.15
C LEU A 452 18.60 3.08 22.61
N PRO A 453 17.73 2.70 23.56
CA PRO A 453 17.97 3.00 24.96
C PRO A 453 19.27 2.35 25.43
N PRO A 454 20.01 2.99 26.36
CA PRO A 454 21.24 2.41 26.89
C PRO A 454 20.97 1.02 27.47
N ALA A 455 21.76 0.03 27.05
CA ALA A 455 21.70 -1.31 27.60
C ALA A 455 22.00 -1.26 29.11
N PHE A 456 21.41 -2.19 29.86
CA PHE A 456 21.58 -2.33 31.31
C PHE A 456 23.03 -2.04 31.75
N ALA A 457 23.19 -1.08 32.67
CA ALA A 457 24.35 -1.11 33.55
C ALA A 457 24.24 -2.40 34.37
N ALA A 458 25.26 -3.27 34.31
CA ALA A 458 25.34 -4.38 35.24
C ALA A 458 25.24 -3.83 36.67
N PRO A 459 24.55 -4.53 37.61
CA PRO A 459 24.59 -4.13 39.01
C PRO A 459 26.05 -4.00 39.43
N SER A 460 26.39 -2.84 39.99
CA SER A 460 27.72 -2.56 40.51
C SER A 460 28.13 -3.72 41.43
N PRO A 461 29.35 -4.27 41.32
CA PRO A 461 29.82 -5.22 42.30
C PRO A 461 29.76 -4.52 43.66
N THR A 462 28.91 -5.04 44.54
CA THR A 462 28.83 -4.62 45.94
C THR A 462 30.23 -4.64 46.52
N SER A 463 30.63 -3.49 47.07
CA SER A 463 31.93 -3.22 47.70
C SER A 463 32.20 -4.14 48.88
#